data_AF-A0A969M9U6-F1
#
_entry.id   AF-A0A969M9U6-F1
#
_cell.length_a   1.000
_cell.length_b   1.000
_cell.length_c   1.000
_cell.angle_alpha   90.00
_cell.angle_beta   90.00
_cell.angle_gamma   90.00
#
_symmetry.space_group_name_H-M   'P 1'
#
loop_
_entity.id
_entity.type
_entity.pdbx_description
1 polymer ?
#
loop_
_entity_poly.entity_id
_entity_poly.type
_entity_poly.pdbx_seq_one_letter_code
_entity_poly.pdbx_strand_id
1 'polypeptide(L)'
;MICSSNERDILFKKLASKIVHNPYLDRTLVSFQGNKYAAFSSWFKYREGFSERLVTYIIENSQLQPGILLDPFSGVGSSLFAAATLGWQTIGIELLPVGCFATQARIIAQQINFKLFKSIIYELKQINFIDYSDQSNAFNHLKITQGAFSEIDEKKLVGYIYYCNKFIVDKDIRTLLLYAAFCILEDISYTRKDGQYLRWDYRSGRSKSKKQFNKGNILTFEVAIIQKLKQIELDLMVMRFNLIYLVIIYHYCQKINCLILKIHNR
;
A
#
# COMPACT_ATOMS: atom_id res chain seq x y z
N MET A 1 -8.47 -9.38 29.94
CA MET A 1 -7.82 -10.67 30.23
C MET A 1 -6.32 -10.44 30.29
N ILE A 2 -5.77 -10.27 31.49
CA ILE A 2 -4.32 -10.27 31.70
C ILE A 2 -3.95 -11.75 31.73
N CYS A 3 -3.25 -12.23 30.70
CA CYS A 3 -2.67 -13.57 30.69
C CYS A 3 -1.85 -13.72 31.98
N SER A 4 -2.23 -14.66 32.85
CA SER A 4 -1.50 -14.90 34.10
C SER A 4 -0.04 -15.20 33.74
N SER A 5 0.89 -14.51 34.39
CA SER A 5 2.34 -14.66 34.17
C SER A 5 2.78 -16.12 34.16
N ASN A 6 2.10 -16.96 34.95
CA ASN A 6 2.40 -18.38 35.12
C ASN A 6 2.36 -19.20 33.81
N GLU A 7 1.33 -19.05 32.96
CA GLU A 7 1.23 -19.83 31.71
C GLU A 7 2.26 -19.39 30.67
N ARG A 8 2.56 -18.09 30.62
CA ARG A 8 3.62 -17.55 29.76
C ARG A 8 4.98 -18.11 30.18
N ASP A 9 5.26 -18.14 31.48
CA ASP A 9 6.52 -18.62 32.01
C ASP A 9 6.69 -20.14 31.82
N ILE A 10 5.60 -20.91 31.96
CA ILE A 10 5.55 -22.34 31.65
C ILE A 10 5.86 -22.57 30.17
N LEU A 11 5.21 -21.84 29.26
CA LEU A 11 5.44 -21.96 27.83
C LEU A 11 6.86 -21.55 27.44
N PHE A 12 7.37 -20.47 28.04
CA PHE A 12 8.75 -20.01 27.83
C PHE A 12 9.74 -21.08 28.28
N LYS A 13 9.63 -21.63 29.49
CA LYS A 13 10.51 -22.71 29.98
C LYS A 13 10.48 -23.93 29.07
N LYS A 14 9.28 -24.32 28.59
CA LYS A 14 9.10 -25.45 27.67
C LYS A 14 9.83 -25.26 26.34
N LEU A 15 9.89 -24.02 25.85
CA LEU A 15 10.48 -23.70 24.54
C LEU A 15 11.87 -23.07 24.63
N ALA A 16 12.38 -22.77 25.84
CA ALA A 16 13.62 -22.01 26.04
C ALA A 16 14.81 -22.60 25.28
N SER A 17 14.96 -23.93 25.28
CA SER A 17 16.04 -24.62 24.56
C SER A 17 15.90 -24.58 23.03
N LYS A 18 14.73 -24.22 22.51
CA LYS A 18 14.43 -24.06 21.09
C LYS A 18 14.39 -22.59 20.64
N ILE A 19 14.45 -21.65 21.58
CA ILE A 19 14.45 -20.21 21.29
C ILE A 19 15.89 -19.76 21.15
N VAL A 20 16.24 -19.32 19.93
CA VAL A 20 17.52 -18.68 19.65
C VAL A 20 17.28 -17.20 19.48
N HIS A 21 17.99 -16.38 20.26
CA HIS A 21 17.97 -14.94 20.05
C HIS A 21 18.70 -14.60 18.75
N ASN A 22 17.98 -14.00 17.81
CA ASN A 22 18.53 -13.54 16.55
C ASN A 22 18.56 -12.01 16.52
N PRO A 23 19.73 -11.37 16.74
CA PRO A 23 19.83 -9.91 16.83
C PRO A 23 19.52 -9.21 15.50
N TYR A 24 19.52 -9.93 14.38
CA TYR A 24 19.13 -9.38 13.08
C TYR A 24 17.61 -9.19 12.96
N LEU A 25 16.78 -9.83 13.79
CA LEU A 25 15.32 -9.70 13.72
C LEU A 25 14.80 -8.57 14.62
N ASP A 26 15.12 -7.34 14.25
CA ASP A 26 14.68 -6.15 15.00
C ASP A 26 13.27 -5.68 14.62
N ARG A 27 12.75 -4.70 15.39
CA ARG A 27 11.41 -4.12 15.16
C ARG A 27 11.24 -3.49 13.77
N THR A 28 12.32 -3.01 13.15
CA THR A 28 12.27 -2.38 11.83
C THR A 28 12.02 -3.41 10.74
N LEU A 29 12.59 -4.60 10.88
CA LEU A 29 12.43 -5.71 9.94
C LEU A 29 11.11 -6.45 10.12
N VAL A 30 10.71 -6.74 11.37
CA VAL A 30 9.49 -7.51 11.66
C VAL A 30 8.20 -6.69 11.56
N SER A 31 8.28 -5.42 11.16
CA SER A 31 7.12 -4.57 10.93
C SER A 31 7.25 -3.78 9.64
N PHE A 32 6.18 -3.09 9.21
CA PHE A 32 6.21 -2.19 8.05
C PHE A 32 7.20 -1.01 8.19
N GLN A 33 7.84 -0.81 9.35
CA GLN A 33 8.75 0.33 9.57
C GLN A 33 9.92 0.35 8.57
N GLY A 34 10.49 -0.81 8.23
CA GLY A 34 11.54 -0.91 7.22
C GLY A 34 11.08 -0.59 5.79
N ASN A 35 9.79 -0.71 5.48
CA ASN A 35 9.25 -0.45 4.14
C ASN A 35 8.91 1.03 3.89
N LYS A 36 8.94 1.88 4.92
CA LYS A 36 8.57 3.31 4.80
C LYS A 36 9.43 4.09 3.81
N TYR A 37 10.65 3.63 3.56
CA TYR A 37 11.61 4.26 2.65
C TYR A 37 11.98 3.35 1.46
N ALA A 38 11.42 2.15 1.40
CA ALA A 38 11.63 1.25 0.28
C ALA A 38 10.81 1.72 -0.92
N ALA A 39 11.44 1.81 -2.09
CA ALA A 39 10.75 2.12 -3.34
C ALA A 39 9.59 1.13 -3.54
N PHE A 40 8.47 1.59 -4.09
CA PHE A 40 7.22 0.84 -4.27
C PHE A 40 6.47 0.49 -2.98
N SER A 41 7.12 -0.12 -1.98
CA SER A 41 6.48 -0.50 -0.71
C SER A 41 6.03 0.72 0.09
N SER A 42 6.74 1.85 -0.05
CA SER A 42 6.42 3.12 0.61
C SER A 42 5.24 3.86 -0.01
N TRP A 43 4.70 3.43 -1.16
CA TRP A 43 3.59 4.12 -1.82
C TRP A 43 2.32 4.05 -0.98
N PHE A 44 2.05 2.88 -0.38
CA PHE A 44 0.87 2.62 0.42
C PHE A 44 1.23 2.11 1.81
N LYS A 45 0.74 2.80 2.84
CA LYS A 45 0.99 2.44 4.24
C LYS A 45 0.06 1.32 4.69
N TYR A 46 0.54 0.09 4.58
CA TYR A 46 -0.15 -1.11 5.06
C TYR A 46 0.36 -1.51 6.45
N ARG A 47 -0.48 -1.44 7.49
CA ARG A 47 -0.02 -1.59 8.88
C ARG A 47 0.15 -3.04 9.29
N GLU A 48 -0.55 -3.92 8.60
CA GLU A 48 -0.64 -5.35 8.84
C GLU A 48 0.53 -6.12 8.19
N GLY A 49 1.37 -5.44 7.40
CA GLY A 49 2.51 -6.05 6.69
C GLY A 49 3.82 -6.02 7.47
N PHE A 50 4.71 -6.95 7.13
CA PHE A 50 6.13 -6.97 7.50
C PHE A 50 7.00 -6.37 6.38
N SER A 51 8.30 -6.19 6.64
CA SER A 51 9.21 -5.64 5.64
C SER A 51 9.58 -6.66 4.56
N GLU A 52 9.80 -6.23 3.32
CA GLU A 52 10.34 -7.10 2.25
C GLU A 52 11.71 -7.66 2.64
N ARG A 53 12.51 -6.84 3.34
CA ARG A 53 13.84 -7.22 3.81
C ARG A 53 13.82 -8.37 4.83
N LEU A 54 12.74 -8.54 5.60
CA LEU A 54 12.58 -9.71 6.45
C LEU A 54 12.51 -11.00 5.62
N VAL A 55 11.76 -10.98 4.52
CA VAL A 55 11.60 -12.14 3.65
C VAL A 55 12.90 -12.44 2.92
N THR A 56 13.56 -11.41 2.39
CA THR A 56 14.90 -11.55 1.80
C THR A 56 15.86 -12.21 2.78
N TYR A 57 15.91 -11.71 4.03
CA TYR A 57 16.74 -12.29 5.09
C TYR A 57 16.42 -13.77 5.35
N ILE A 58 15.14 -14.13 5.47
CA ILE A 58 14.72 -15.53 5.71
C ILE A 58 15.14 -16.43 4.55
N ILE A 59 14.95 -16.00 3.30
CA ILE A 59 15.29 -16.80 2.12
C ILE A 59 16.81 -16.99 2.05
N GLU A 60 17.60 -15.93 2.16
CA GLU A 60 19.07 -15.99 2.09
C GLU A 60 19.68 -16.87 3.20
N ASN A 61 19.06 -16.93 4.38
CA ASN A 61 19.55 -17.71 5.51
C ASN A 61 18.95 -19.12 5.61
N SER A 62 17.97 -19.49 4.77
CA SER A 62 17.29 -20.79 4.84
C SER A 62 17.99 -21.89 4.04
N GLN A 63 19.08 -21.59 3.32
CA GLN A 63 19.81 -22.51 2.42
C GLN A 63 18.90 -23.19 1.37
N LEU A 64 17.72 -22.62 1.12
CA LEU A 64 16.76 -23.13 0.16
C LEU A 64 17.16 -22.71 -1.26
N GLN A 65 16.92 -23.60 -2.22
CA GLN A 65 17.05 -23.28 -3.64
C GLN A 65 15.76 -22.64 -4.17
N PRO A 66 15.84 -21.74 -5.17
CA PRO A 66 14.66 -21.14 -5.77
C PRO A 66 13.65 -22.18 -6.26
N GLY A 67 12.41 -22.04 -5.82
CA GLY A 67 11.27 -22.85 -6.23
C GLY A 67 10.01 -22.00 -6.35
N ILE A 68 8.89 -22.52 -5.82
CA ILE A 68 7.62 -21.80 -5.74
C ILE A 68 7.40 -21.36 -4.29
N LEU A 69 7.27 -20.05 -4.06
CA LEU A 69 6.80 -19.49 -2.80
C LEU A 69 5.29 -19.27 -2.87
N LEU A 70 4.54 -19.91 -1.98
CA LEU A 70 3.12 -19.66 -1.77
C LEU A 70 2.92 -18.81 -0.52
N ASP A 71 2.30 -17.64 -0.67
CA ASP A 71 1.81 -16.84 0.46
C ASP A 71 0.27 -16.82 0.47
N PRO A 72 -0.38 -17.55 1.39
CA PRO A 72 -1.83 -17.62 1.47
C PRO A 72 -2.49 -16.34 2.05
N PHE A 73 -1.71 -15.37 2.54
CA PHE A 73 -2.16 -14.11 3.12
C PHE A 73 -1.26 -12.96 2.64
N SER A 74 -1.10 -12.89 1.32
CA SER A 74 -0.05 -12.09 0.68
C SER A 74 -0.14 -10.58 0.92
N GLY A 75 -1.29 -10.06 1.36
CA GLY A 75 -1.48 -8.65 1.68
C GLY A 75 -1.13 -7.76 0.50
N VAL A 76 -0.13 -6.89 0.68
CA VAL A 76 0.40 -6.00 -0.37
C VAL A 76 1.59 -6.60 -1.15
N GLY A 77 1.83 -7.90 -0.98
CA GLY A 77 2.77 -8.69 -1.77
C GLY A 77 4.21 -8.67 -1.28
N SER A 78 4.51 -8.24 -0.05
CA SER A 78 5.91 -8.13 0.43
C SER A 78 6.71 -9.43 0.28
N SER A 79 6.11 -10.58 0.60
CA SER A 79 6.73 -11.90 0.37
C SER A 79 6.95 -12.20 -1.12
N LEU A 80 5.93 -11.92 -1.94
CA LEU A 80 5.95 -12.17 -3.37
C LEU A 80 7.06 -11.38 -4.06
N PHE A 81 7.12 -10.07 -3.81
CA PHE A 81 8.13 -9.23 -4.44
C PHE A 81 9.54 -9.53 -3.93
N ALA A 82 9.73 -9.75 -2.63
CA ALA A 82 11.04 -10.09 -2.09
C ALA A 82 11.57 -11.42 -2.68
N ALA A 83 10.75 -12.47 -2.70
CA ALA A 83 11.16 -13.76 -3.23
C ALA A 83 11.35 -13.73 -4.76
N ALA A 84 10.49 -13.01 -5.48
CA ALA A 84 10.64 -12.82 -6.92
C ALA A 84 12.00 -12.18 -7.27
N THR A 85 12.43 -11.16 -6.52
CA THR A 85 13.76 -10.55 -6.73
C THR A 85 14.94 -11.51 -6.48
N LEU A 86 14.71 -12.60 -5.72
CA LEU A 86 15.71 -13.61 -5.39
C LEU A 86 15.65 -14.86 -6.25
N GLY A 87 14.87 -14.88 -7.34
CA GLY A 87 14.84 -16.06 -8.21
C GLY A 87 13.53 -16.84 -8.22
N TRP A 88 12.64 -16.61 -7.26
CA TRP A 88 11.53 -17.51 -6.97
C TRP A 88 10.32 -17.25 -7.86
N GLN A 89 9.58 -18.31 -8.19
CA GLN A 89 8.19 -18.18 -8.64
C GLN A 89 7.33 -17.90 -7.43
N THR A 90 6.31 -17.02 -7.55
CA THR A 90 5.51 -16.65 -6.39
C THR A 90 4.01 -16.73 -6.69
N ILE A 91 3.27 -17.26 -5.72
CA ILE A 91 1.83 -17.37 -5.76
C ILE A 91 1.29 -16.71 -4.50
N GLY A 92 0.48 -15.67 -4.69
CA GLY A 92 -0.19 -14.95 -3.61
C GLY A 92 -1.67 -15.24 -3.61
N ILE A 93 -2.22 -15.51 -2.43
CA ILE A 93 -3.67 -15.47 -2.19
C ILE A 93 -3.92 -14.28 -1.28
N GLU A 94 -4.90 -13.46 -1.64
CA GLU A 94 -5.37 -12.35 -0.82
C GLU A 94 -6.88 -12.19 -0.98
N LEU A 95 -7.55 -11.96 0.14
CA LEU A 95 -8.99 -11.81 0.20
C LEU A 95 -9.40 -10.34 0.09
N LEU A 96 -8.64 -9.45 0.72
CA LEU A 96 -8.96 -8.03 0.84
C LEU A 96 -8.63 -7.30 -0.47
N PRO A 97 -9.62 -6.62 -1.11
CA PRO A 97 -9.40 -5.92 -2.37
C PRO A 97 -8.28 -4.87 -2.32
N VAL A 98 -8.04 -4.27 -1.15
CA VAL A 98 -6.94 -3.31 -0.94
C VAL A 98 -5.57 -3.92 -1.16
N GLY A 99 -5.32 -5.14 -0.68
CA GLY A 99 -4.06 -5.84 -0.86
C GLY A 99 -3.82 -6.20 -2.32
N CYS A 100 -4.87 -6.74 -2.95
CA CYS A 100 -4.87 -7.05 -4.38
C CYS A 100 -4.59 -5.81 -5.25
N PHE A 101 -5.24 -4.68 -4.95
CA PHE A 101 -5.05 -3.44 -5.70
C PHE A 101 -3.62 -2.90 -5.58
N ALA A 102 -3.05 -2.91 -4.37
CA ALA A 102 -1.66 -2.52 -4.14
C ALA A 102 -0.66 -3.41 -4.89
N THR A 103 -0.84 -4.73 -4.81
CA THR A 103 -0.01 -5.72 -5.51
C THR A 103 -0.11 -5.52 -7.02
N GLN A 104 -1.33 -5.38 -7.56
CA GLN A 104 -1.56 -5.15 -8.99
C GLN A 104 -0.93 -3.84 -9.48
N ALA A 105 -1.10 -2.75 -8.73
CA ALA A 105 -0.51 -1.46 -9.08
C ALA A 105 1.02 -1.54 -9.17
N ARG A 106 1.66 -2.29 -8.27
CA ARG A 106 3.12 -2.50 -8.31
C ARG A 106 3.56 -3.36 -9.49
N ILE A 107 2.82 -4.42 -9.84
CA ILE A 107 3.12 -5.22 -11.03
C ILE A 107 3.01 -4.35 -12.29
N ILE A 108 1.92 -3.59 -12.42
CA ILE A 108 1.68 -2.68 -13.54
C ILE A 108 2.78 -1.62 -13.65
N ALA A 109 3.19 -1.03 -12.54
CA ALA A 109 4.17 0.05 -12.50
C ALA A 109 5.49 -0.32 -13.21
N GLN A 110 5.85 -1.60 -13.22
CA GLN A 110 7.09 -2.09 -13.85
C GLN A 110 7.03 -2.16 -15.38
N GLN A 111 5.83 -2.29 -15.95
CA GLN A 111 5.63 -2.45 -17.40
C GLN A 111 5.11 -1.18 -18.10
N ILE A 112 4.69 -0.15 -17.34
CA ILE A 112 4.13 1.06 -17.96
C ILE A 112 5.14 1.79 -18.85
N ASN A 113 4.65 2.53 -19.85
CA ASN A 113 5.46 3.51 -20.56
C ASN A 113 5.76 4.73 -19.67
N PHE A 114 7.00 4.83 -19.19
CA PHE A 114 7.44 5.94 -18.32
C PHE A 114 7.25 7.32 -18.91
N LYS A 115 7.60 7.48 -20.20
CA LYS A 115 7.57 8.80 -20.86
C LYS A 115 6.13 9.30 -20.95
N LEU A 116 5.21 8.38 -21.27
CA LEU A 116 3.77 8.66 -21.29
C LEU A 116 3.23 8.93 -19.89
N PHE A 117 3.61 8.13 -18.89
CA PHE A 117 3.20 8.37 -17.50
C PHE A 117 3.64 9.76 -17.02
N LYS A 118 4.89 10.13 -17.31
CA LYS A 118 5.46 11.42 -16.98
C LYS A 118 4.74 12.58 -17.70
N SER A 119 4.44 12.46 -18.99
CA SER A 119 3.69 13.50 -19.71
C SER A 119 2.30 13.71 -19.12
N ILE A 120 1.59 12.63 -18.81
CA ILE A 120 0.27 12.69 -18.16
C ILE A 120 0.35 13.37 -16.78
N ILE A 121 1.38 13.09 -15.97
CA ILE A 121 1.58 13.81 -14.69
C ILE A 121 1.73 15.32 -14.90
N TYR A 122 2.40 15.77 -15.97
CA TYR A 122 2.50 17.20 -16.26
C TYR A 122 1.16 17.81 -16.66
N GLU A 123 0.36 17.11 -17.45
CA GLU A 123 -1.00 17.53 -17.85
C GLU A 123 -1.93 17.63 -16.63
N LEU A 124 -1.95 16.59 -15.78
CA LEU A 124 -2.80 16.54 -14.59
C LEU A 124 -2.58 17.72 -13.62
N LYS A 125 -1.37 18.30 -13.58
CA LYS A 125 -1.07 19.47 -12.74
C LYS A 125 -1.80 20.75 -13.18
N GLN A 126 -2.25 20.81 -14.43
CA GLN A 126 -2.95 21.97 -15.00
C GLN A 126 -4.47 21.86 -14.85
N ILE A 127 -4.97 20.73 -14.35
CA ILE A 127 -6.40 20.44 -14.32
C ILE A 127 -7.00 20.89 -13.00
N ASN A 128 -8.10 21.62 -13.08
CA ASN A 128 -8.95 21.91 -11.94
C ASN A 128 -9.98 20.78 -11.76
N PHE A 129 -9.68 19.82 -10.88
CA PHE A 129 -10.52 18.62 -10.74
C PHE A 129 -11.92 18.89 -10.20
N ILE A 130 -12.19 20.05 -9.60
CA ILE A 130 -13.55 20.39 -9.16
C ILE A 130 -14.53 20.46 -10.34
N ASP A 131 -14.04 20.84 -11.53
CA ASP A 131 -14.84 20.99 -12.76
C ASP A 131 -15.34 19.64 -13.28
N TYR A 132 -14.78 18.54 -12.76
CA TYR A 132 -15.14 17.16 -13.07
C TYR A 132 -15.93 16.48 -11.95
N SER A 133 -16.27 17.21 -10.89
CA SER A 133 -17.07 16.69 -9.77
C SER A 133 -18.56 16.81 -10.09
N ASP A 134 -19.20 15.69 -10.44
CA ASP A 134 -20.66 15.60 -10.56
C ASP A 134 -21.22 14.68 -9.46
N GLN A 135 -22.45 14.96 -9.01
CA GLN A 135 -23.17 14.18 -7.99
C GLN A 135 -23.37 12.72 -8.41
N SER A 136 -23.41 12.42 -9.71
CA SER A 136 -23.48 11.05 -10.24
C SER A 136 -22.24 10.20 -9.93
N ASN A 137 -21.11 10.82 -9.58
CA ASN A 137 -19.84 10.16 -9.25
C ASN A 137 -19.47 10.26 -7.75
N ALA A 138 -20.41 10.69 -6.89
CA ALA A 138 -20.15 10.84 -5.47
C ALA A 138 -19.69 9.51 -4.83
N PHE A 139 -18.79 9.59 -3.86
CA PHE A 139 -18.40 8.42 -3.09
C PHE A 139 -19.63 7.79 -2.44
N ASN A 140 -19.82 6.49 -2.65
CA ASN A 140 -20.71 5.68 -1.81
C ASN A 140 -20.07 5.53 -0.43
N HIS A 141 -20.13 6.59 0.37
CA HIS A 141 -19.64 6.57 1.74
C HIS A 141 -20.37 5.50 2.52
N LEU A 142 -19.61 4.66 3.22
CA LEU A 142 -20.16 3.97 4.36
C LEU A 142 -20.50 5.02 5.41
N LYS A 143 -21.56 4.83 6.21
CA LYS A 143 -21.92 5.76 7.31
C LYS A 143 -20.73 6.07 8.24
N ILE A 144 -19.80 5.13 8.36
CA ILE A 144 -18.58 5.23 9.16
C ILE A 144 -17.49 6.12 8.53
N THR A 145 -17.57 6.49 7.25
CA THR A 145 -16.59 7.37 6.57
C THR A 145 -17.18 8.70 6.13
N GLN A 146 -18.49 8.91 6.27
CA GLN A 146 -19.14 10.18 5.92
C GLN A 146 -18.49 11.36 6.67
N GLY A 147 -18.12 12.42 5.95
CA GLY A 147 -17.41 13.56 6.53
C GLY A 147 -15.95 13.28 6.90
N ALA A 148 -15.35 12.20 6.38
CA ALA A 148 -13.92 11.94 6.52
C ALA A 148 -13.07 12.96 5.77
N PHE A 149 -13.60 13.67 4.79
CA PHE A 149 -12.88 14.66 3.99
C PHE A 149 -13.53 16.03 4.14
N SER A 150 -12.79 17.10 3.81
CA SER A 150 -13.42 18.40 3.56
C SER A 150 -14.29 18.31 2.31
N GLU A 151 -15.36 19.10 2.22
CA GLU A 151 -16.24 19.07 1.03
C GLU A 151 -15.47 19.40 -0.26
N ILE A 152 -14.52 20.34 -0.17
CA ILE A 152 -13.70 20.76 -1.29
C ILE A 152 -12.72 19.67 -1.76
N ASP A 153 -12.03 19.00 -0.83
CA ASP A 153 -11.07 17.93 -1.17
C ASP A 153 -11.81 16.68 -1.65
N GLU A 154 -13.01 16.41 -1.13
CA GLU A 154 -13.84 15.31 -1.60
C GLU A 154 -14.28 15.51 -3.05
N LYS A 155 -14.78 16.71 -3.40
CA LYS A 155 -15.14 17.05 -4.79
C LYS A 155 -13.95 16.89 -5.74
N LYS A 156 -12.78 17.36 -5.34
CA LYS A 156 -11.55 17.22 -6.15
C LYS A 156 -11.11 15.77 -6.30
N LEU A 157 -11.18 14.97 -5.24
CA LEU A 157 -10.87 13.54 -5.30
C LEU A 157 -11.83 12.81 -6.25
N VAL A 158 -13.14 13.08 -6.14
CA VAL A 158 -14.16 12.52 -7.05
C VAL A 158 -13.89 12.93 -8.49
N GLY A 159 -13.64 14.22 -8.73
CA GLY A 159 -13.35 14.73 -10.06
C GLY A 159 -12.06 14.15 -10.66
N TYR A 160 -11.02 13.94 -9.85
CA TYR A 160 -9.81 13.24 -10.28
C TYR A 160 -10.08 11.79 -10.68
N ILE A 161 -10.85 11.05 -9.88
CA ILE A 161 -11.21 9.66 -10.19
C ILE A 161 -12.04 9.61 -11.46
N TYR A 162 -13.03 10.48 -11.61
CA TYR A 162 -13.82 10.59 -12.83
C TYR A 162 -12.93 10.90 -14.04
N TYR A 163 -12.06 11.90 -13.92
CA TYR A 163 -11.16 12.29 -14.99
C TYR A 163 -10.28 11.11 -15.43
N CYS A 164 -9.67 10.42 -14.46
CA CYS A 164 -8.86 9.23 -14.71
C CYS A 164 -9.66 8.15 -15.44
N ASN A 165 -10.89 7.87 -15.02
CA ASN A 165 -11.73 6.86 -15.64
C ASN A 165 -12.20 7.22 -17.04
N LYS A 166 -12.46 8.51 -17.30
CA LYS A 166 -13.07 8.96 -18.54
C LYS A 166 -12.07 9.31 -19.63
N PHE A 167 -10.95 9.95 -19.27
CA PHE A 167 -10.03 10.57 -20.23
C PHE A 167 -8.67 9.85 -20.35
N ILE A 168 -8.25 9.08 -19.34
CA ILE A 168 -7.00 8.33 -19.42
C ILE A 168 -7.26 7.01 -20.16
N VAL A 169 -6.80 6.93 -21.40
CA VAL A 169 -7.02 5.77 -22.29
C VAL A 169 -6.23 4.55 -21.84
N ASP A 170 -4.93 4.74 -21.56
CA ASP A 170 -4.04 3.65 -21.14
C ASP A 170 -4.48 3.08 -19.79
N LYS A 171 -4.88 1.82 -19.79
CA LYS A 171 -5.47 1.14 -18.61
C LYS A 171 -4.48 1.01 -17.46
N ASP A 172 -3.20 0.84 -17.76
CA ASP A 172 -2.15 0.55 -16.79
C ASP A 172 -1.75 1.84 -16.09
N ILE A 173 -1.57 2.91 -16.87
CA ILE A 173 -1.38 4.27 -16.34
C ILE A 173 -2.61 4.71 -15.53
N ARG A 174 -3.83 4.52 -16.06
CA ARG A 174 -5.06 4.83 -15.31
C ARG A 174 -5.10 4.11 -13.97
N THR A 175 -4.75 2.82 -13.93
CA THR A 175 -4.71 2.04 -12.69
C THR A 175 -3.72 2.63 -11.69
N LEU A 176 -2.52 3.03 -12.14
CA LEU A 176 -1.51 3.63 -11.26
C LEU A 176 -1.92 5.02 -10.75
N LEU A 177 -2.59 5.83 -11.57
CA LEU A 177 -3.14 7.13 -11.18
C LEU A 177 -4.24 7.00 -10.14
N LEU A 178 -5.16 6.04 -10.31
CA LEU A 178 -6.20 5.73 -9.32
C LEU A 178 -5.58 5.18 -8.03
N TYR A 179 -4.53 4.38 -8.14
CA TYR A 179 -3.79 3.89 -6.98
C TYR A 179 -3.10 5.01 -6.21
N ALA A 180 -2.55 6.03 -6.90
CA ALA A 180 -2.01 7.21 -6.24
C ALA A 180 -3.07 7.95 -5.40
N ALA A 181 -4.28 8.13 -5.94
CA ALA A 181 -5.41 8.69 -5.20
C ALA A 181 -5.81 7.82 -3.99
N PHE A 182 -5.80 6.50 -4.15
CA PHE A 182 -6.04 5.57 -3.05
C PHE A 182 -5.00 5.68 -1.93
N CYS A 183 -3.73 5.88 -2.28
CA CYS A 183 -2.64 5.98 -1.32
C CYS A 183 -2.73 7.21 -0.41
N ILE A 184 -3.33 8.30 -0.89
CA ILE A 184 -3.41 9.58 -0.17
C ILE A 184 -4.67 9.75 0.67
N LEU A 185 -5.59 8.77 0.68
CA LEU A 185 -6.87 8.89 1.39
C LEU A 185 -6.68 9.20 2.88
N GLU A 186 -5.67 8.61 3.54
CA GLU A 186 -5.33 8.99 4.93
C GLU A 186 -4.64 10.35 5.00
N ASP A 187 -3.98 10.87 3.98
CA ASP A 187 -3.26 12.16 4.08
C ASP A 187 -4.20 13.37 4.00
N ILE A 188 -5.31 13.23 3.26
CA ILE A 188 -6.30 14.30 3.02
C ILE A 188 -7.54 14.20 3.93
N SER A 189 -7.66 13.14 4.73
CA SER A 189 -8.82 12.93 5.59
C SER A 189 -8.65 13.52 7.00
N TYR A 190 -9.76 13.66 7.71
CA TYR A 190 -9.80 13.85 9.16
C TYR A 190 -9.64 12.53 9.95
N THR A 191 -9.38 11.40 9.29
CA THR A 191 -9.35 10.08 9.94
C THR A 191 -7.96 9.48 9.97
N ARG A 192 -7.57 8.81 11.06
CA ARG A 192 -6.35 7.99 11.12
C ARG A 192 -6.73 6.57 11.51
N LYS A 193 -6.13 5.58 10.84
CA LYS A 193 -6.26 4.17 11.22
C LYS A 193 -5.73 3.94 12.64
N ASP A 194 -6.49 3.25 13.47
CA ASP A 194 -6.13 2.91 14.83
C ASP A 194 -6.64 1.52 15.22
N GLY A 195 -5.87 0.49 14.84
CA GLY A 195 -6.31 -0.90 14.97
C GLY A 195 -7.59 -1.14 14.18
N GLN A 196 -8.62 -1.65 14.83
CA GLN A 196 -9.93 -1.94 14.23
C GLN A 196 -10.80 -0.68 14.01
N TYR A 197 -10.37 0.49 14.50
CA TYR A 197 -11.19 1.71 14.49
C TYR A 197 -10.54 2.86 13.71
N LEU A 198 -11.34 3.89 13.44
CA LEU A 198 -10.89 5.19 12.95
C LEU A 198 -10.83 6.19 14.10
N ARG A 199 -9.68 6.84 14.28
CA ARG A 199 -9.58 8.05 15.12
C ARG A 199 -9.91 9.27 14.28
N TRP A 200 -10.82 10.09 14.82
CA TRP A 200 -11.32 11.30 14.17
C TRP A 200 -10.65 12.55 14.72
N ASP A 201 -10.05 13.31 13.83
CA ASP A 201 -9.50 14.63 14.11
C ASP A 201 -10.61 15.59 14.57
N TYR A 202 -10.30 16.47 15.51
CA TYR A 202 -11.26 17.44 16.04
C TYR A 202 -11.89 18.33 14.95
N ARG A 203 -11.17 18.62 13.87
CA ARG A 203 -11.65 19.42 12.72
C ARG A 203 -12.84 18.78 11.98
N SER A 204 -13.08 17.47 12.16
CA SER A 204 -14.22 16.78 11.55
C SER A 204 -15.58 17.09 12.18
N GLY A 205 -15.61 17.67 13.40
CA GLY A 205 -16.84 17.77 14.19
C GLY A 205 -17.38 16.43 14.71
N ARG A 206 -16.74 15.29 14.38
CA ARG A 206 -17.15 13.92 14.80
C ARG A 206 -16.35 13.36 15.98
N SER A 207 -15.44 14.15 16.56
CA SER A 207 -14.64 13.71 17.70
C SER A 207 -15.50 13.58 18.96
N LYS A 208 -15.73 12.35 19.41
CA LYS A 208 -16.60 12.04 20.57
C LYS A 208 -15.87 12.02 21.92
N SER A 209 -14.55 12.15 21.94
CA SER A 209 -13.74 12.01 23.16
C SER A 209 -13.55 13.35 23.88
N LYS A 210 -13.56 13.32 25.22
CA LYS A 210 -13.26 14.50 26.08
C LYS A 210 -11.88 15.12 25.78
N LYS A 211 -10.92 14.29 25.34
CA LYS A 211 -9.62 14.74 24.85
C LYS A 211 -9.68 14.80 23.32
N GLN A 212 -9.50 16.00 22.77
CA GLN A 212 -9.46 16.20 21.33
C GLN A 212 -8.27 15.47 20.71
N PHE A 213 -8.51 14.73 19.64
CA PHE A 213 -7.45 14.14 18.84
C PHE A 213 -7.04 15.11 17.72
N ASN A 214 -5.77 15.48 17.68
CA ASN A 214 -5.16 16.23 16.59
C ASN A 214 -4.24 15.31 15.80
N LYS A 215 -4.57 15.09 14.53
CA LYS A 215 -3.85 14.22 13.59
C LYS A 215 -2.54 14.83 13.10
N GLY A 216 -2.36 16.14 13.28
CA GLY A 216 -1.26 16.94 12.73
C GLY A 216 -1.68 17.61 11.42
N ASN A 217 -0.74 17.78 10.50
CA ASN A 217 -1.03 18.33 9.18
C ASN A 217 -2.00 17.42 8.40
N ILE A 218 -3.01 18.02 7.77
CA ILE A 218 -3.91 17.35 6.82
C ILE A 218 -3.69 18.09 5.51
N LEU A 219 -3.25 17.37 4.48
CA LEU A 219 -2.93 17.96 3.20
C LEU A 219 -4.20 18.25 2.42
N THR A 220 -4.18 19.28 1.56
CA THR A 220 -5.20 19.42 0.52
C THR A 220 -5.03 18.32 -0.53
N PHE A 221 -6.09 18.03 -1.28
CA PHE A 221 -6.05 17.05 -2.36
C PHE A 221 -4.90 17.29 -3.34
N GLU A 222 -4.73 18.53 -3.83
CA GLU A 222 -3.69 18.86 -4.81
C GLU A 222 -2.28 18.60 -4.29
N VAL A 223 -2.00 19.01 -3.05
CA VAL A 223 -0.67 18.84 -2.47
C VAL A 223 -0.38 17.35 -2.32
N ALA A 224 -1.32 16.58 -1.77
CA ALA A 224 -1.13 15.15 -1.54
C ALA A 224 -0.98 14.37 -2.85
N ILE A 225 -1.83 14.60 -3.85
CA ILE A 225 -1.78 13.85 -5.12
C ILE A 225 -0.51 14.17 -5.90
N ILE A 226 -0.09 15.45 -5.95
CA ILE A 226 1.15 15.84 -6.64
C ILE A 226 2.36 15.23 -5.96
N GLN A 227 2.42 15.24 -4.62
CA GLN A 227 3.51 14.60 -3.87
C GLN A 227 3.56 13.09 -4.14
N LYS A 228 2.41 12.41 -4.12
CA LYS A 228 2.34 10.97 -4.36
C LYS A 228 2.74 10.60 -5.80
N LEU A 229 2.26 11.33 -6.79
CA LEU A 229 2.62 11.10 -8.20
C LEU A 229 4.12 11.36 -8.44
N LYS A 230 4.70 12.40 -7.84
CA LYS A 230 6.15 12.64 -7.88
C LYS A 230 6.95 11.52 -7.22
N GLN A 231 6.50 11.00 -6.08
CA GLN A 231 7.14 9.84 -5.44
C GLN A 231 7.15 8.62 -6.37
N ILE A 232 6.00 8.30 -6.98
CA ILE A 232 5.87 7.20 -7.94
C ILE A 232 6.77 7.42 -9.16
N GLU A 233 6.78 8.64 -9.74
CA GLU A 233 7.64 8.99 -10.87
C GLU A 233 9.13 8.79 -10.55
N LEU A 234 9.59 9.27 -9.38
CA LEU A 234 10.98 9.15 -8.94
C LEU A 234 11.39 7.69 -8.73
N ASP A 235 10.56 6.90 -8.05
CA ASP A 235 10.84 5.48 -7.84
C ASP A 235 10.92 4.71 -9.16
N LEU A 236 10.04 5.02 -10.11
CA LEU A 236 10.05 4.44 -11.46
C LEU A 236 11.25 4.88 -12.30
N MET A 237 11.74 6.09 -12.09
CA MET A 237 12.96 6.59 -12.72
C MET A 237 14.17 5.82 -12.20
N VAL A 238 14.34 5.73 -10.87
CA VAL A 238 15.46 5.03 -10.23
C VAL A 238 15.50 3.56 -10.62
N MET A 239 14.35 2.88 -10.66
CA MET A 239 14.24 1.48 -11.11
C MET A 239 14.85 1.28 -12.51
N ARG A 240 14.68 2.24 -13.41
CA ARG A 240 15.13 2.13 -14.81
C ARG A 240 16.62 2.38 -15.00
N PHE A 241 17.23 3.23 -14.18
CA PHE A 241 18.67 3.50 -14.26
C PHE A 241 19.52 2.32 -13.76
N ASN A 242 18.97 1.47 -12.91
CA ASN A 242 19.61 0.24 -12.49
C ASN A 242 19.39 -0.87 -13.56
N LEU A 243 20.27 -0.95 -14.56
CA LEU A 243 20.21 -1.95 -15.66
C LEU A 243 20.04 -3.40 -15.18
N ILE A 244 20.64 -3.76 -14.04
CA ILE A 244 20.51 -5.08 -13.41
C ILE A 244 19.09 -5.31 -12.86
N TYR A 245 18.47 -4.26 -12.29
CA TYR A 245 17.10 -4.32 -11.78
C TYR A 245 16.07 -4.42 -12.92
N LEU A 246 16.31 -3.82 -14.09
CA LEU A 246 15.34 -3.89 -15.20
C LEU A 246 15.19 -5.33 -15.73
N VAL A 247 16.29 -6.08 -15.87
CA VAL A 247 16.28 -7.48 -16.35
C VAL A 247 15.74 -8.44 -15.28
N ILE A 248 16.14 -8.25 -14.01
CA ILE A 248 15.67 -9.05 -12.86
C ILE A 248 14.23 -8.70 -12.46
N ILE A 249 13.70 -7.53 -12.77
CA ILE A 249 12.28 -7.26 -12.47
C ILE A 249 11.40 -7.83 -13.59
N TYR A 250 11.76 -7.60 -14.86
CA TYR A 250 10.93 -8.00 -16.00
C TYR A 250 10.77 -9.53 -16.10
N HIS A 251 11.83 -10.29 -15.83
CA HIS A 251 11.78 -11.76 -15.87
C HIS A 251 11.03 -12.38 -14.67
N TYR A 252 10.95 -11.69 -13.54
CA TYR A 252 10.42 -12.25 -12.29
C TYR A 252 9.01 -11.77 -11.95
N CYS A 253 8.58 -10.60 -12.42
CA CYS A 253 7.18 -10.19 -12.25
C CYS A 253 6.20 -10.85 -13.21
N GLN A 254 6.68 -11.43 -14.32
CA GLN A 254 5.91 -12.43 -15.08
C GLN A 254 5.63 -13.72 -14.27
N LYS A 255 6.29 -13.90 -13.12
CA LYS A 255 6.16 -15.09 -12.24
C LYS A 255 5.38 -14.80 -10.96
N ILE A 256 4.76 -13.63 -10.81
CA ILE A 256 3.85 -13.32 -9.71
C ILE A 256 2.42 -13.61 -10.18
N ASN A 257 1.83 -14.69 -9.68
CA ASN A 257 0.41 -14.99 -9.88
C ASN A 257 -0.35 -14.65 -8.59
N CYS A 258 -1.19 -13.61 -8.63
CA CYS A 258 -2.09 -13.27 -7.52
C CYS A 258 -3.48 -13.83 -7.81
N LEU A 259 -3.96 -14.76 -7.00
CA LEU A 259 -5.35 -15.22 -7.04
C LEU A 259 -6.20 -14.39 -6.08
N ILE A 260 -7.26 -13.79 -6.62
CA ILE A 260 -8.30 -13.15 -5.82
C ILE A 260 -9.39 -14.18 -5.54
N LEU A 261 -9.53 -14.58 -4.27
CA LEU A 261 -10.68 -15.36 -3.85
C LEU A 261 -11.88 -14.43 -3.68
N LYS A 262 -12.79 -14.40 -4.65
CA LYS A 262 -14.13 -13.84 -4.45
C LYS A 262 -14.91 -14.79 -3.55
N ILE A 263 -14.85 -14.60 -2.23
CA ILE A 263 -15.83 -15.20 -1.34
C ILE A 263 -17.18 -14.56 -1.68
N HIS A 264 -18.00 -15.26 -2.45
CA HIS A 264 -19.44 -14.95 -2.49
C HIS A 264 -19.96 -15.21 -1.07
N ASN A 265 -20.32 -14.14 -0.37
CA ASN A 265 -21.00 -14.28 0.92
C ASN A 265 -22.29 -15.10 0.69
N ARG A 266 -22.41 -16.21 1.42
CA ARG A 266 -23.71 -16.71 1.87
C ARG A 266 -24.25 -15.79 2.96
#